data_AF-A0A7K7VPQ4-F1
#
_entry.id   AF-A0A7K7VPQ4-F1
#
_cell.length_a   1.000
_cell.length_b   1.000
_cell.length_c   1.000
_cell.angle_alpha   90.00
_cell.angle_beta   90.00
_cell.angle_gamma   90.00
#
_symmetry.space_group_name_H-M   'P 1'
#
loop_
_entity.id
_entity.type
_entity.pdbx_description
1 polymer ?
#
loop_
_entity_poly.entity_id
_entity_poly.type
_entity_poly.pdbx_seq_one_letter_code
_entity_poly.pdbx_strand_id
1 'polypeptide(L)'
;MEHTALRQEMASSSPSTIKQEELDAKLHAAVKNNEMENVKELLEKGANVNSRAESGWTPLQSAVHTDEDMALFLLEKGADLHARKDNGGTAFIEAGMEGSVRLLDLFLAHGSDINEHDDNGFTAFMEAAWYGREEALRFLYSQGADVNMGRIVGEEKRKLNKGGATALMDACKEGYLSVVKALVQDMNADLNTCDNQDRNALIHALKKNSHKKPETSVSIGLFLLGCGIDVKSRDENGKTALILAAEVESLDLVKALLERGEIDIDDADNEGNTALVVAVTNNNCSIAELLCEKGARTDVGNLIDIADRQRASNLKKLLLKYKAKYVPKPPTDWEPTSKHWRDRLKKLYEIYRPMIGKLKIFQYIYYKIQKTSLGSIYLGLYGDTEVAVGIGHQSDIEFDKQKRFLEQCGSCKHLVKIFQHEKAKGLVYLCFPLWEHNLEEYVQAPEDGMDCKGILKMIFQAVGELHSLGFAHQHLHPSKFLIDLNGNIYLEDFDNRRKLIEGKKKLVSKDLEALSRLVLYVVAKGKKPFEKISTKDVDANSPDYEEALDLVKSLALHNEQGLENFIKHPFFWSKQ
;
A
#
# COMPACT_ATOMS: atom_id res chain seq x y z
N MET A 1 -22.30 -3.72 -32.66
CA MET A 1 -22.08 -5.03 -33.34
C MET A 1 -21.64 -6.10 -32.32
N GLU A 2 -22.18 -6.08 -31.09
CA GLU A 2 -21.85 -7.05 -30.03
C GLU A 2 -23.05 -7.88 -29.54
N HIS A 3 -24.28 -7.52 -29.91
CA HIS A 3 -25.47 -8.29 -29.53
C HIS A 3 -25.71 -9.55 -30.37
N THR A 4 -24.92 -9.79 -31.41
CA THR A 4 -25.03 -10.97 -32.29
C THR A 4 -24.01 -12.07 -31.97
N ALA A 5 -22.91 -11.77 -31.25
CA ALA A 5 -21.90 -12.77 -30.90
C ALA A 5 -22.35 -13.68 -29.73
N LEU A 6 -23.06 -13.13 -28.74
CA LEU A 6 -23.61 -13.89 -27.61
C LEU A 6 -24.76 -14.85 -27.98
N ARG A 7 -25.34 -14.72 -29.18
CA ARG A 7 -26.39 -15.65 -29.67
C ARG A 7 -25.85 -16.81 -30.49
N GLN A 8 -24.57 -16.78 -30.90
CA GLN A 8 -23.97 -17.82 -31.74
C GLN A 8 -23.21 -18.89 -30.94
N GLU A 9 -22.83 -18.65 -29.68
CA GLU A 9 -22.18 -19.68 -28.84
C GLU A 9 -23.17 -20.66 -28.20
N MET A 10 -24.43 -20.27 -27.97
CA MET A 10 -25.47 -21.17 -27.43
C MET A 10 -26.01 -22.20 -28.45
N ALA A 11 -25.55 -22.17 -29.72
CA ALA A 11 -26.11 -22.99 -30.80
C ALA A 11 -25.16 -24.08 -31.33
N SER A 12 -24.09 -24.44 -30.61
CA SER A 12 -23.11 -25.44 -31.06
C SER A 12 -22.77 -26.56 -30.07
N SER A 13 -23.47 -26.64 -28.92
CA SER A 13 -23.26 -27.73 -27.96
C SER A 13 -23.87 -29.03 -28.50
N SER A 14 -23.06 -30.10 -28.55
CA SER A 14 -23.51 -31.41 -29.00
C SER A 14 -24.58 -31.99 -28.05
N PRO A 15 -25.52 -32.84 -28.52
CA PRO A 15 -26.57 -33.42 -27.65
C PRO A 15 -26.03 -34.19 -26.44
N SER A 16 -24.80 -34.71 -26.51
CA SER A 16 -24.09 -35.35 -25.39
C SER A 16 -23.57 -34.34 -24.37
N THR A 17 -23.10 -33.17 -24.82
CA THR A 17 -22.63 -32.08 -23.94
C THR A 17 -23.79 -31.50 -23.13
N ILE A 18 -24.93 -31.24 -23.76
CA ILE A 18 -26.14 -30.73 -23.10
C ILE A 18 -26.63 -31.71 -22.02
N LYS A 19 -26.57 -33.02 -22.29
CA LYS A 19 -26.93 -34.06 -21.32
C LYS A 19 -25.99 -34.13 -20.13
N GLN A 20 -24.69 -33.92 -20.33
CA GLN A 20 -23.72 -33.89 -19.24
C GLN A 20 -23.90 -32.65 -18.36
N GLU A 21 -24.06 -31.47 -18.97
CA GLU A 21 -24.31 -30.22 -18.24
C GLU A 21 -25.59 -30.31 -17.39
N GLU A 22 -26.65 -30.94 -17.91
CA GLU A 22 -27.89 -31.17 -17.15
C GLU A 22 -27.67 -32.13 -15.96
N LEU A 23 -26.85 -33.17 -16.14
CA LEU A 23 -26.54 -34.16 -15.11
C LEU A 23 -25.69 -33.55 -13.98
N ASP A 24 -24.68 -32.76 -14.36
CA ASP A 24 -23.82 -32.02 -13.44
C ASP A 24 -24.62 -30.96 -12.66
N ALA A 25 -25.50 -30.20 -13.35
CA ALA A 25 -26.38 -29.24 -12.69
C ALA A 25 -27.33 -29.91 -11.67
N LYS A 26 -27.85 -31.10 -11.99
CA LYS A 26 -28.65 -31.90 -11.04
C LYS A 26 -27.82 -32.38 -9.85
N LEU A 27 -26.56 -32.76 -10.06
CA LEU A 27 -25.65 -33.15 -8.97
C LEU A 27 -25.46 -31.98 -8.00
N HIS A 28 -25.16 -30.78 -8.51
CA HIS A 28 -25.04 -29.58 -7.68
C HIS A 28 -26.32 -29.28 -6.88
N ALA A 29 -27.50 -29.41 -7.51
CA ALA A 29 -28.78 -29.20 -6.81
C ALA A 29 -29.02 -30.26 -5.72
N ALA A 30 -28.75 -31.53 -6.01
CA ALA A 30 -28.92 -32.63 -5.06
C ALA A 30 -27.98 -32.49 -3.85
N VAL A 31 -26.71 -32.11 -4.07
CA VAL A 31 -25.77 -31.82 -2.97
C VAL A 31 -26.29 -30.65 -2.14
N LYS A 32 -26.64 -29.52 -2.76
CA LYS A 32 -27.14 -28.34 -2.04
C LYS A 32 -28.39 -28.62 -1.19
N ASN A 33 -29.24 -29.53 -1.63
CA ASN A 33 -30.45 -29.95 -0.91
C ASN A 33 -30.20 -31.08 0.12
N ASN A 34 -28.95 -31.54 0.25
CA ASN A 34 -28.54 -32.68 1.07
C ASN A 34 -29.26 -34.00 0.73
N GLU A 35 -29.48 -34.26 -0.55
CA GLU A 35 -30.21 -35.44 -1.05
C GLU A 35 -29.24 -36.59 -1.40
N MET A 36 -28.64 -37.22 -0.38
CA MET A 36 -27.59 -38.25 -0.53
C MET A 36 -27.92 -39.36 -1.54
N GLU A 37 -29.16 -39.88 -1.55
CA GLU A 37 -29.56 -40.94 -2.49
C GLU A 37 -29.60 -40.43 -3.94
N ASN A 38 -30.03 -39.19 -4.17
CA ASN A 38 -30.00 -38.58 -5.50
C ASN A 38 -28.56 -38.34 -5.94
N VAL A 39 -27.67 -37.90 -5.02
CA VAL A 39 -26.23 -37.74 -5.30
C VAL A 39 -25.61 -39.08 -5.74
N LYS A 40 -25.89 -40.18 -5.03
CA LYS A 40 -25.43 -41.53 -5.42
C LYS A 40 -25.91 -41.91 -6.83
N GLU A 41 -27.21 -41.78 -7.08
CA GLU A 41 -27.81 -42.12 -8.38
C GLU A 41 -27.21 -41.27 -9.53
N LEU A 42 -26.99 -39.98 -9.30
CA LEU A 42 -26.43 -39.07 -10.31
C LEU A 42 -24.98 -39.41 -10.62
N LEU A 43 -24.15 -39.71 -9.62
CA LEU A 43 -22.77 -40.15 -9.83
C LEU A 43 -22.71 -41.51 -10.55
N GLU A 44 -23.60 -42.46 -10.23
CA GLU A 44 -23.72 -43.73 -10.97
C GLU A 44 -24.12 -43.55 -12.43
N LYS A 45 -24.93 -42.52 -12.73
CA LYS A 45 -25.29 -42.11 -14.09
C LYS A 45 -24.17 -41.37 -14.83
N GLY A 46 -23.03 -41.13 -14.18
CA GLY A 46 -21.86 -40.48 -14.78
C GLY A 46 -21.81 -38.96 -14.59
N ALA A 47 -22.48 -38.42 -13.57
CA ALA A 47 -22.28 -37.01 -13.19
C ALA A 47 -20.81 -36.79 -12.83
N ASN A 48 -20.22 -35.69 -13.27
CA ASN A 48 -18.84 -35.38 -12.94
C ASN A 48 -18.77 -34.86 -11.50
N VAL A 49 -18.16 -35.62 -10.58
CA VAL A 49 -17.99 -35.23 -9.18
C VAL A 49 -17.18 -33.93 -9.00
N ASN A 50 -16.42 -33.54 -10.02
CA ASN A 50 -15.62 -32.32 -10.08
C ASN A 50 -16.19 -31.29 -11.07
N SER A 51 -17.48 -31.37 -11.38
CA SER A 51 -18.17 -30.38 -12.22
C SER A 51 -18.07 -28.98 -11.60
N ARG A 52 -18.10 -27.96 -12.44
CA ARG A 52 -18.06 -26.55 -12.02
C ARG A 52 -19.39 -25.88 -12.36
N ALA A 53 -20.11 -25.45 -11.33
CA ALA A 53 -21.30 -24.62 -11.47
C ALA A 53 -20.94 -23.14 -11.64
N GLU A 54 -21.95 -22.26 -11.59
CA GLU A 54 -21.77 -20.81 -11.60
C GLU A 54 -20.73 -20.36 -10.55
N SER A 55 -19.86 -19.41 -10.91
CA SER A 55 -18.72 -18.96 -10.09
C SER A 55 -17.68 -20.05 -9.75
N GLY A 56 -17.70 -21.17 -10.49
CA GLY A 56 -16.69 -22.22 -10.37
C GLY A 56 -16.88 -23.17 -9.18
N TRP A 57 -18.05 -23.15 -8.54
CA TRP A 57 -18.35 -24.03 -7.40
C TRP A 57 -18.32 -25.50 -7.80
N THR A 58 -17.72 -26.34 -6.97
CA THR A 58 -17.72 -27.80 -7.09
C THR A 58 -18.78 -28.43 -6.18
N PRO A 59 -19.18 -29.69 -6.43
CA PRO A 59 -20.01 -30.44 -5.49
C PRO A 59 -19.41 -30.48 -4.08
N LEU A 60 -18.09 -30.70 -3.94
CA LEU A 60 -17.43 -30.75 -2.63
C LEU A 60 -17.52 -29.43 -1.86
N GLN A 61 -17.31 -28.28 -2.52
CA GLN A 61 -17.49 -26.97 -1.88
C GLN A 61 -18.97 -26.74 -1.49
N SER A 62 -19.91 -27.21 -2.31
CA SER A 62 -21.34 -27.09 -2.01
C SER A 62 -21.74 -27.91 -0.77
N ALA A 63 -21.08 -29.05 -0.54
CA ALA A 63 -21.29 -29.91 0.62
C ALA A 63 -20.81 -29.29 1.94
N VAL A 64 -20.07 -28.18 1.91
CA VAL A 64 -19.68 -27.47 3.15
C VAL A 64 -20.91 -26.93 3.90
N HIS A 65 -21.98 -26.61 3.18
CA HIS A 65 -23.24 -26.12 3.76
C HIS A 65 -24.23 -27.26 4.08
N THR A 66 -23.79 -28.52 4.03
CA THR A 66 -24.61 -29.71 4.31
C THR A 66 -24.08 -30.46 5.54
N ASP A 67 -24.38 -31.75 5.65
CA ASP A 67 -23.69 -32.61 6.62
C ASP A 67 -22.29 -33.02 6.14
N GLU A 68 -21.51 -33.53 7.10
CA GLU A 68 -20.13 -34.01 6.89
C GLU A 68 -20.09 -35.30 6.06
N ASP A 69 -21.13 -36.13 6.17
CA ASP A 69 -21.24 -37.39 5.44
C ASP A 69 -21.28 -37.16 3.92
N MET A 70 -21.95 -36.09 3.47
CA MET A 70 -21.94 -35.66 2.06
C MET A 70 -20.52 -35.32 1.58
N ALA A 71 -19.76 -34.55 2.35
CA ALA A 71 -18.40 -34.19 1.97
C ALA A 71 -17.48 -35.42 1.94
N LEU A 72 -17.55 -36.28 2.95
CA LEU A 72 -16.79 -37.54 3.01
C LEU A 72 -17.13 -38.45 1.82
N PHE A 73 -18.42 -38.64 1.53
CA PHE A 73 -18.86 -39.45 0.40
C PHE A 73 -18.35 -38.91 -0.94
N LEU A 74 -18.38 -37.60 -1.16
CA LEU A 74 -17.86 -36.99 -2.38
C LEU A 74 -16.34 -37.21 -2.52
N LEU A 75 -15.57 -37.10 -1.43
CA LEU A 75 -14.13 -37.41 -1.41
C LEU A 75 -13.87 -38.89 -1.76
N GLU A 76 -14.63 -39.83 -1.20
CA GLU A 76 -14.54 -41.26 -1.54
C GLU A 76 -14.85 -41.54 -3.02
N LYS A 77 -15.67 -40.69 -3.64
CA LYS A 77 -16.00 -40.74 -5.08
C LYS A 77 -15.02 -39.98 -5.97
N GLY A 78 -13.93 -39.48 -5.42
CA GLY A 78 -12.86 -38.82 -6.19
C GLY A 78 -13.07 -37.33 -6.41
N ALA A 79 -13.83 -36.66 -5.55
CA ALA A 79 -13.82 -35.21 -5.51
C ALA A 79 -12.40 -34.69 -5.21
N ASP A 80 -11.95 -33.70 -5.96
CA ASP A 80 -10.65 -33.05 -5.78
C ASP A 80 -10.73 -32.06 -4.60
N LEU A 81 -10.04 -32.42 -3.51
CA LEU A 81 -9.93 -31.60 -2.30
C LEU A 81 -9.35 -30.20 -2.57
N HIS A 82 -8.45 -30.10 -3.55
CA HIS A 82 -7.74 -28.86 -3.87
C HIS A 82 -8.40 -28.07 -5.01
N ALA A 83 -9.60 -28.48 -5.45
CA ALA A 83 -10.35 -27.74 -6.45
C ALA A 83 -10.67 -26.33 -5.95
N ARG A 84 -10.35 -25.33 -6.78
CA ARG A 84 -10.53 -23.91 -6.48
C ARG A 84 -11.72 -23.35 -7.27
N LYS A 85 -12.63 -22.62 -6.61
CA LYS A 85 -13.67 -21.84 -7.32
C LYS A 85 -13.07 -20.56 -7.91
N ASP A 86 -13.87 -19.73 -8.59
CA ASP A 86 -13.33 -18.61 -9.38
C ASP A 86 -12.58 -17.54 -8.57
N ASN A 87 -12.79 -17.47 -7.25
CA ASN A 87 -12.01 -16.59 -6.35
C ASN A 87 -10.78 -17.26 -5.73
N GLY A 88 -10.51 -18.53 -6.07
CA GLY A 88 -9.43 -19.32 -5.50
C GLY A 88 -9.79 -20.10 -4.23
N GLY A 89 -11.00 -19.96 -3.68
CA GLY A 89 -11.41 -20.65 -2.45
C GLY A 89 -11.53 -22.17 -2.63
N THR A 90 -11.13 -22.94 -1.63
CA THR A 90 -11.25 -24.40 -1.53
C THR A 90 -12.37 -24.79 -0.56
N ALA A 91 -12.74 -26.06 -0.49
CA ALA A 91 -13.74 -26.53 0.49
C ALA A 91 -13.28 -26.31 1.95
N PHE A 92 -11.97 -26.38 2.21
CA PHE A 92 -11.40 -26.12 3.53
C PHE A 92 -11.54 -24.64 3.96
N ILE A 93 -11.29 -23.70 3.05
CA ILE A 93 -11.50 -22.26 3.34
C ILE A 93 -12.98 -21.97 3.64
N GLU A 94 -13.91 -22.52 2.84
CA GLU A 94 -15.34 -22.36 3.06
C GLU A 94 -15.81 -22.99 4.39
N ALA A 95 -15.19 -24.11 4.83
CA ALA A 95 -15.50 -24.71 6.12
C ALA A 95 -15.11 -23.79 7.30
N GLY A 96 -14.08 -22.96 7.14
CA GLY A 96 -13.71 -21.90 8.09
C GLY A 96 -14.78 -20.80 8.18
N MET A 97 -15.32 -20.38 7.03
CA MET A 97 -16.44 -19.42 6.95
C MET A 97 -17.71 -19.95 7.65
N GLU A 98 -18.07 -21.21 7.38
CA GLU A 98 -19.22 -21.85 8.03
C GLU A 98 -18.96 -22.07 9.53
N GLY A 99 -17.72 -22.26 9.92
CA GLY A 99 -17.31 -22.57 11.29
C GLY A 99 -17.46 -24.05 11.64
N SER A 100 -17.44 -24.94 10.64
CA SER A 100 -17.61 -26.37 10.83
C SER A 100 -16.29 -27.04 11.20
N VAL A 101 -16.04 -27.19 12.51
CA VAL A 101 -14.85 -27.86 13.04
C VAL A 101 -14.68 -29.27 12.47
N ARG A 102 -15.78 -30.01 12.31
CA ARG A 102 -15.71 -31.39 11.79
C ARG A 102 -15.27 -31.45 10.33
N LEU A 103 -15.77 -30.55 9.48
CA LEU A 103 -15.31 -30.46 8.10
C LEU A 103 -13.86 -29.99 8.01
N LEU A 104 -13.45 -29.04 8.86
CA LEU A 104 -12.04 -28.62 8.94
C LEU A 104 -11.13 -29.78 9.33
N ASP A 105 -11.50 -30.57 10.33
CA ASP A 105 -10.75 -31.76 10.76
C ASP A 105 -10.71 -32.83 9.65
N LEU A 106 -11.85 -33.11 9.02
CA LEU A 106 -11.96 -34.03 7.88
C LEU A 106 -11.00 -33.64 6.75
N PHE A 107 -11.03 -32.38 6.31
CA PHE A 107 -10.21 -31.91 5.19
C PHE A 107 -8.71 -31.87 5.54
N LEU A 108 -8.34 -31.50 6.76
CA LEU A 108 -6.94 -31.61 7.23
C LEU A 108 -6.46 -33.06 7.23
N ALA A 109 -7.28 -34.01 7.71
CA ALA A 109 -6.96 -35.43 7.67
C ALA A 109 -6.79 -35.98 6.23
N HIS A 110 -7.40 -35.32 5.24
CA HIS A 110 -7.26 -35.65 3.81
C HIS A 110 -6.19 -34.84 3.08
N GLY A 111 -5.42 -34.01 3.79
CA GLY A 111 -4.23 -33.34 3.27
C GLY A 111 -4.40 -31.88 2.87
N SER A 112 -5.46 -31.19 3.29
CA SER A 112 -5.52 -29.72 3.18
C SER A 112 -4.35 -29.08 3.94
N ASP A 113 -3.77 -28.03 3.36
CA ASP A 113 -2.78 -27.20 4.06
C ASP A 113 -3.52 -26.21 4.97
N ILE A 114 -3.19 -26.23 6.27
CA ILE A 114 -3.76 -25.36 7.31
C ILE A 114 -3.69 -23.87 6.96
N ASN A 115 -2.69 -23.46 6.16
CA ASN A 115 -2.46 -22.08 5.74
C ASN A 115 -2.71 -21.83 4.25
N GLU A 116 -3.43 -22.72 3.55
CA GLU A 116 -3.83 -22.44 2.17
C GLU A 116 -4.75 -21.21 2.09
N HIS A 117 -4.67 -20.49 0.97
CA HIS A 117 -5.43 -19.26 0.78
C HIS A 117 -6.00 -19.09 -0.63
N ASP A 118 -7.07 -18.30 -0.70
CA ASP A 118 -7.72 -17.88 -1.95
C ASP A 118 -6.89 -16.83 -2.72
N ASP A 119 -7.40 -16.34 -3.85
CA ASP A 119 -6.70 -15.36 -4.71
C ASP A 119 -6.74 -13.92 -4.13
N ASN A 120 -7.39 -13.74 -2.98
CA ASN A 120 -7.39 -12.53 -2.16
C ASN A 120 -6.57 -12.69 -0.88
N GLY A 121 -5.96 -13.86 -0.67
CA GLY A 121 -5.12 -14.18 0.48
C GLY A 121 -5.89 -14.59 1.73
N PHE A 122 -7.19 -14.87 1.67
CA PHE A 122 -7.96 -15.38 2.81
C PHE A 122 -7.65 -16.85 3.08
N THR A 123 -7.30 -17.16 4.33
CA THR A 123 -7.20 -18.53 4.85
C THR A 123 -8.48 -18.91 5.59
N ALA A 124 -8.67 -20.20 5.88
CA ALA A 124 -9.78 -20.67 6.73
C ALA A 124 -9.80 -19.97 8.11
N PHE A 125 -8.61 -19.64 8.65
CA PHE A 125 -8.48 -18.92 9.94
C PHE A 125 -8.99 -17.48 9.85
N MET A 126 -8.69 -16.78 8.74
CA MET A 126 -9.21 -15.44 8.49
C MET A 126 -10.71 -15.44 8.27
N GLU A 127 -11.24 -16.42 7.53
CA GLU A 127 -12.69 -16.57 7.34
C GLU A 127 -13.40 -16.83 8.67
N ALA A 128 -12.87 -17.72 9.51
CA ALA A 128 -13.41 -17.96 10.85
C ALA A 128 -13.43 -16.66 11.69
N ALA A 129 -12.40 -15.83 11.61
CA ALA A 129 -12.36 -14.54 12.30
C ALA A 129 -13.36 -13.52 11.72
N TRP A 130 -13.47 -13.45 10.39
CA TRP A 130 -14.40 -12.57 9.68
C TRP A 130 -15.86 -12.90 9.96
N TYR A 131 -16.19 -14.18 10.16
CA TYR A 131 -17.58 -14.63 10.42
C TYR A 131 -17.86 -14.88 11.91
N GLY A 132 -16.93 -14.58 12.81
CA GLY A 132 -17.12 -14.72 14.25
C GLY A 132 -17.18 -16.17 14.74
N ARG A 133 -16.60 -17.12 13.98
CA ARG A 133 -16.62 -18.57 14.25
C ARG A 133 -15.54 -18.94 15.28
N GLU A 134 -15.75 -18.56 16.53
CA GLU A 134 -14.73 -18.71 17.58
C GLU A 134 -14.27 -20.17 17.80
N GLU A 135 -15.19 -21.14 17.69
CA GLU A 135 -14.84 -22.57 17.85
C GLU A 135 -13.91 -23.06 16.73
N ALA A 136 -14.26 -22.77 15.47
CA ALA A 136 -13.42 -23.07 14.32
C ALA A 136 -12.06 -22.36 14.38
N LEU A 137 -12.05 -21.09 14.82
CA LEU A 137 -10.82 -20.33 15.02
C LEU A 137 -9.89 -21.02 16.05
N ARG A 138 -10.44 -21.45 17.19
CA ARG A 138 -9.69 -22.16 18.24
C ARG A 138 -9.18 -23.52 17.74
N PHE A 139 -9.99 -24.24 16.99
CA PHE A 139 -9.58 -25.49 16.35
C PHE A 139 -8.41 -25.26 15.39
N LEU A 140 -8.55 -24.35 14.43
CA LEU A 140 -7.51 -24.04 13.45
C LEU A 140 -6.20 -23.59 14.11
N TYR A 141 -6.28 -22.76 15.16
CA TYR A 141 -5.11 -22.42 15.96
C TYR A 141 -4.43 -23.64 16.59
N SER A 142 -5.21 -24.57 17.16
CA SER A 142 -4.67 -25.81 17.74
C SER A 142 -4.01 -26.73 16.70
N GLN A 143 -4.40 -26.62 15.43
CA GLN A 143 -3.80 -27.34 14.30
C GLN A 143 -2.59 -26.61 13.67
N GLY A 144 -2.20 -25.44 14.19
CA GLY A 144 -1.02 -24.71 13.75
C GLY A 144 -1.25 -23.67 12.66
N ALA A 145 -2.46 -23.11 12.54
CA ALA A 145 -2.70 -21.96 11.68
C ALA A 145 -1.83 -20.75 12.08
N ASP A 146 -1.28 -20.05 11.08
CA ASP A 146 -0.50 -18.83 11.29
C ASP A 146 -1.42 -17.64 11.59
N VAL A 147 -1.53 -17.30 12.87
CA VAL A 147 -2.37 -16.22 13.40
C VAL A 147 -2.01 -14.85 12.82
N ASN A 148 -0.72 -14.64 12.48
CA ASN A 148 -0.16 -13.35 12.10
C ASN A 148 0.09 -13.23 10.59
N MET A 149 -0.40 -14.19 9.80
CA MET A 149 -0.32 -14.11 8.35
C MET A 149 -1.07 -12.86 7.85
N GLY A 150 -0.38 -12.03 7.05
CA GLY A 150 -1.00 -10.94 6.30
C GLY A 150 -1.40 -11.42 4.91
N ARG A 151 -2.62 -11.08 4.43
CA ARG A 151 -3.12 -11.55 3.13
C ARG A 151 -2.14 -11.34 1.99
N ILE A 152 -1.73 -12.43 1.35
CA ILE A 152 -0.88 -12.44 0.16
C ILE A 152 -1.78 -12.29 -1.06
N VAL A 153 -1.54 -11.26 -1.87
CA VAL A 153 -2.32 -10.98 -3.08
C VAL A 153 -1.42 -10.87 -4.30
N GLY A 154 -2.00 -11.06 -5.49
CA GLY A 154 -1.30 -10.86 -6.75
C GLY A 154 -0.70 -9.47 -6.91
N GLU A 155 0.33 -9.36 -7.75
CA GLU A 155 1.15 -8.15 -7.91
C GLU A 155 0.32 -6.90 -8.23
N GLU A 156 -0.69 -7.01 -9.09
CA GLU A 156 -1.57 -5.90 -9.46
C GLU A 156 -2.37 -5.36 -8.28
N LYS A 157 -2.90 -6.24 -7.42
CA LYS A 157 -3.57 -5.83 -6.18
C LYS A 157 -2.58 -5.18 -5.21
N ARG A 158 -1.36 -5.72 -5.11
CA ARG A 158 -0.31 -5.17 -4.25
C ARG A 158 0.12 -3.76 -4.69
N LYS A 159 0.24 -3.49 -6.00
CA LYS A 159 0.51 -2.14 -6.55
C LYS A 159 -0.56 -1.12 -6.16
N LEU A 160 -1.79 -1.57 -5.94
CA LEU A 160 -2.91 -0.76 -5.44
C LEU A 160 -3.00 -0.72 -3.90
N ASN A 161 -1.95 -1.15 -3.18
CA ASN A 161 -1.92 -1.23 -1.72
C ASN A 161 -3.05 -2.11 -1.14
N LYS A 162 -3.49 -3.14 -1.86
CA LYS A 162 -4.43 -4.15 -1.34
C LYS A 162 -3.65 -5.33 -0.74
N GLY A 163 -4.28 -6.05 0.19
CA GLY A 163 -3.66 -7.17 0.92
C GLY A 163 -3.07 -6.74 2.27
N GLY A 164 -2.37 -7.67 2.93
CA GLY A 164 -1.70 -7.45 4.22
C GLY A 164 -2.61 -7.49 5.46
N ALA A 165 -3.95 -7.52 5.30
CA ALA A 165 -4.86 -7.64 6.43
C ALA A 165 -4.68 -8.99 7.16
N THR A 166 -4.95 -9.01 8.48
CA THR A 166 -4.83 -10.21 9.33
C THR A 166 -6.19 -10.60 9.92
N ALA A 167 -6.29 -11.81 10.47
CA ALA A 167 -7.50 -12.29 11.15
C ALA A 167 -7.96 -11.35 12.29
N LEU A 168 -7.01 -10.74 13.02
CA LEU A 168 -7.33 -9.74 14.06
C LEU A 168 -8.02 -8.51 13.47
N MET A 169 -7.57 -8.02 12.32
CA MET A 169 -8.19 -6.87 11.64
C MET A 169 -9.61 -7.21 11.19
N ASP A 170 -9.84 -8.43 10.72
CA ASP A 170 -11.15 -8.91 10.27
C ASP A 170 -12.15 -8.99 11.43
N ALA A 171 -11.75 -9.63 12.53
CA ALA A 171 -12.58 -9.70 13.74
C ALA A 171 -12.92 -8.30 14.30
N CYS A 172 -11.95 -7.37 14.26
CA CYS A 172 -12.15 -5.98 14.67
C CYS A 172 -13.12 -5.24 13.74
N LYS A 173 -12.99 -5.45 12.43
CA LYS A 173 -13.81 -4.80 11.41
C LYS A 173 -15.28 -5.22 11.54
N GLU A 174 -15.53 -6.51 11.74
CA GLU A 174 -16.89 -7.05 11.83
C GLU A 174 -17.48 -6.98 13.24
N GLY A 175 -16.64 -6.73 14.27
CA GLY A 175 -17.11 -6.42 15.61
C GLY A 175 -17.24 -7.63 16.53
N TYR A 176 -16.51 -8.71 16.27
CA TYR A 176 -16.58 -9.92 17.11
C TYR A 176 -15.66 -9.79 18.33
N LEU A 177 -16.12 -9.08 19.37
CA LEU A 177 -15.30 -8.81 20.57
C LEU A 177 -14.75 -10.09 21.24
N SER A 178 -15.49 -11.19 21.26
CA SER A 178 -15.01 -12.46 21.84
C SER A 178 -13.85 -13.05 21.03
N VAL A 179 -13.98 -13.04 19.70
CA VAL A 179 -12.91 -13.44 18.76
C VAL A 179 -11.69 -12.54 18.88
N VAL A 180 -11.88 -11.22 18.97
CA VAL A 180 -10.78 -10.26 19.18
C VAL A 180 -10.04 -10.59 20.49
N LYS A 181 -10.77 -10.85 21.58
CA LYS A 181 -10.15 -11.24 22.86
C LYS A 181 -9.39 -12.56 22.75
N ALA A 182 -9.98 -13.58 22.11
CA ALA A 182 -9.34 -14.86 21.89
C ALA A 182 -8.02 -14.70 21.09
N LEU A 183 -8.05 -13.94 20.00
CA LEU A 183 -6.87 -13.68 19.17
C LEU A 183 -5.74 -13.00 19.96
N VAL A 184 -6.07 -11.96 20.73
CA VAL A 184 -5.07 -11.16 21.46
C VAL A 184 -4.58 -11.86 22.72
N GLN A 185 -5.45 -12.53 23.47
CA GLN A 185 -5.14 -13.08 24.79
C GLN A 185 -4.68 -14.53 24.74
N ASP A 186 -5.24 -15.34 23.82
CA ASP A 186 -5.02 -16.79 23.79
C ASP A 186 -4.13 -17.24 22.61
N MET A 187 -4.06 -16.44 21.54
CA MET A 187 -3.45 -16.85 20.26
C MET A 187 -2.26 -15.98 19.80
N ASN A 188 -1.76 -15.08 20.66
CA ASN A 188 -0.60 -14.23 20.37
C ASN A 188 -0.70 -13.43 19.05
N ALA A 189 -1.88 -12.91 18.73
CA ALA A 189 -2.04 -12.00 17.60
C ALA A 189 -1.23 -10.70 17.81
N ASP A 190 -0.43 -10.33 16.82
CA ASP A 190 0.35 -9.09 16.83
C ASP A 190 -0.56 -7.88 16.60
N LEU A 191 -0.65 -7.03 17.62
CA LEU A 191 -1.46 -5.81 17.62
C LEU A 191 -0.97 -4.74 16.64
N ASN A 192 0.34 -4.72 16.35
CA ASN A 192 0.98 -3.61 15.65
C ASN A 192 1.28 -3.90 14.18
N THR A 193 0.92 -5.10 13.70
CA THR A 193 0.91 -5.38 12.27
C THR A 193 -0.07 -4.44 11.55
N CYS A 194 0.32 -3.98 10.37
CA CYS A 194 -0.48 -3.12 9.51
C CYS A 194 -0.73 -3.78 8.16
N ASP A 195 -1.90 -3.52 7.58
CA ASP A 195 -2.18 -3.91 6.19
C ASP A 195 -1.39 -3.05 5.20
N ASN A 196 -1.52 -3.35 3.90
CA ASN A 196 -0.79 -2.61 2.86
C ASN A 196 -1.22 -1.13 2.72
N GLN A 197 -2.27 -0.69 3.44
CA GLN A 197 -2.69 0.70 3.54
C GLN A 197 -2.22 1.38 4.84
N ASP A 198 -1.27 0.77 5.56
CA ASP A 198 -0.76 1.23 6.85
C ASP A 198 -1.85 1.27 7.96
N ARG A 199 -2.91 0.45 7.85
CA ARG A 199 -3.99 0.34 8.87
C ARG A 199 -3.75 -0.82 9.81
N ASN A 200 -3.84 -0.57 11.11
CA ASN A 200 -3.80 -1.60 12.15
C ASN A 200 -5.21 -2.02 12.61
N ALA A 201 -5.27 -2.98 13.54
CA ALA A 201 -6.52 -3.50 14.09
C ALA A 201 -7.40 -2.42 14.74
N LEU A 202 -6.82 -1.39 15.37
CA LEU A 202 -7.58 -0.28 15.97
C LEU A 202 -8.33 0.52 14.90
N ILE A 203 -7.68 0.82 13.77
CA ILE A 203 -8.34 1.53 12.67
C ILE A 203 -9.50 0.71 12.10
N HIS A 204 -9.31 -0.60 11.90
CA HIS A 204 -10.39 -1.50 11.47
C HIS A 204 -11.54 -1.59 12.49
N ALA A 205 -11.22 -1.57 13.80
CA ALA A 205 -12.21 -1.56 14.88
C ALA A 205 -13.07 -0.29 14.90
N LEU A 206 -12.48 0.89 14.71
CA LEU A 206 -13.19 2.17 14.85
C LEU A 206 -13.88 2.63 13.57
N LYS A 207 -13.47 2.12 12.41
CA LYS A 207 -14.10 2.44 11.14
C LYS A 207 -15.57 2.02 11.13
N LYS A 208 -16.42 2.93 10.65
CA LYS A 208 -17.86 2.71 10.50
C LYS A 208 -18.12 1.56 9.52
N ASN A 209 -18.94 0.60 9.94
CA ASN A 209 -19.41 -0.53 9.15
C ASN A 209 -20.94 -0.61 9.31
N SER A 210 -21.69 -0.87 8.23
CA SER A 210 -23.16 -0.88 8.22
C SER A 210 -23.78 -1.88 9.20
N HIS A 211 -23.09 -2.98 9.48
CA HIS A 211 -23.59 -4.07 10.33
C HIS A 211 -23.00 -4.07 11.75
N LYS A 212 -21.93 -3.30 12.00
CA LYS A 212 -21.28 -3.20 13.32
C LYS A 212 -21.91 -2.08 14.14
N LYS A 213 -22.40 -2.43 15.33
CA LYS A 213 -22.94 -1.47 16.29
C LYS A 213 -21.83 -0.55 16.84
N PRO A 214 -22.07 0.77 17.00
CA PRO A 214 -21.09 1.71 17.54
C PRO A 214 -20.51 1.28 18.90
N GLU A 215 -21.34 0.74 19.80
CA GLU A 215 -20.93 0.32 21.15
C GLU A 215 -19.91 -0.83 21.11
N THR A 216 -20.04 -1.71 20.11
CA THR A 216 -19.09 -2.79 19.86
C THR A 216 -17.75 -2.24 19.40
N SER A 217 -17.74 -1.26 18.48
CA SER A 217 -16.52 -0.57 18.04
C SER A 217 -15.79 0.09 19.22
N VAL A 218 -16.54 0.75 20.12
CA VAL A 218 -15.99 1.36 21.34
C VAL A 218 -15.39 0.30 22.26
N SER A 219 -16.11 -0.80 22.48
CA SER A 219 -15.66 -1.88 23.37
C SER A 219 -14.36 -2.54 22.87
N ILE A 220 -14.28 -2.81 21.56
CA ILE A 220 -13.07 -3.34 20.93
C ILE A 220 -11.94 -2.30 21.00
N GLY A 221 -12.22 -1.04 20.67
CA GLY A 221 -11.23 0.03 20.73
C GLY A 221 -10.63 0.19 22.12
N LEU A 222 -11.46 0.26 23.17
CA LEU A 222 -11.00 0.34 24.56
C LEU A 222 -10.19 -0.89 24.97
N PHE A 223 -10.60 -2.09 24.55
CA PHE A 223 -9.85 -3.32 24.81
C PHE A 223 -8.45 -3.29 24.17
N LEU A 224 -8.36 -2.95 22.88
CA LEU A 224 -7.07 -2.86 22.17
C LEU A 224 -6.17 -1.77 22.78
N LEU A 225 -6.77 -0.65 23.21
CA LEU A 225 -6.05 0.38 23.94
C LEU A 225 -5.57 -0.12 25.31
N GLY A 226 -6.34 -0.95 26.01
CA GLY A 226 -5.87 -1.62 27.23
C GLY A 226 -4.68 -2.55 26.99
N CYS A 227 -4.59 -3.13 25.78
CA CYS A 227 -3.52 -4.07 25.40
C CYS A 227 -2.28 -3.39 24.80
N GLY A 228 -2.22 -2.06 24.73
CA GLY A 228 -1.02 -1.35 24.29
C GLY A 228 -0.84 -1.21 22.77
N ILE A 229 -1.90 -1.33 21.97
CA ILE A 229 -1.84 -1.10 20.51
C ILE A 229 -1.30 0.31 20.16
N ASP A 230 -0.58 0.43 19.04
CA ASP A 230 -0.16 1.72 18.47
C ASP A 230 -1.38 2.52 17.96
N VAL A 231 -1.31 3.84 18.11
CA VAL A 231 -2.41 4.78 17.81
C VAL A 231 -2.10 5.71 16.65
N LYS A 232 -0.95 5.53 15.98
CA LYS A 232 -0.46 6.42 14.90
C LYS A 232 -0.96 6.04 13.50
N SER A 233 -1.51 4.83 13.34
CA SER A 233 -2.13 4.40 12.08
C SER A 233 -3.30 5.29 11.66
N ARG A 234 -3.62 5.27 10.36
CA ARG A 234 -4.70 6.07 9.76
C ARG A 234 -5.52 5.23 8.80
N ASP A 235 -6.80 5.58 8.61
CA ASP A 235 -7.65 4.96 7.60
C ASP A 235 -7.35 5.47 6.17
N GLU A 236 -8.07 4.97 5.17
CA GLU A 236 -7.91 5.40 3.77
C GLU A 236 -8.35 6.86 3.50
N ASN A 237 -8.97 7.51 4.47
CA ASN A 237 -9.33 8.93 4.43
C ASN A 237 -8.34 9.77 5.26
N GLY A 238 -7.25 9.18 5.76
CA GLY A 238 -6.26 9.85 6.58
C GLY A 238 -6.72 10.11 8.02
N LYS A 239 -7.88 9.57 8.43
CA LYS A 239 -8.45 9.74 9.77
C LYS A 239 -7.62 8.97 10.79
N THR A 240 -7.26 9.65 11.87
CA THR A 240 -6.59 9.06 13.03
C THR A 240 -7.60 8.32 13.91
N ALA A 241 -7.11 7.49 14.84
CA ALA A 241 -7.95 6.88 15.86
C ALA A 241 -8.75 7.93 16.67
N LEU A 242 -8.17 9.11 16.92
CA LEU A 242 -8.85 10.20 17.64
C LEU A 242 -10.01 10.81 16.83
N ILE A 243 -9.82 11.00 15.52
CA ILE A 243 -10.89 11.46 14.62
C ILE A 243 -12.01 10.41 14.59
N LEU A 244 -11.68 9.14 14.37
CA LEU A 244 -12.66 8.04 14.35
C LEU A 244 -13.41 7.91 15.68
N ALA A 245 -12.74 8.11 16.82
CA ALA A 245 -13.39 8.12 18.14
C ALA A 245 -14.41 9.26 18.30
N ALA A 246 -14.11 10.44 17.75
CA ALA A 246 -15.05 11.56 17.70
C ALA A 246 -16.23 11.28 16.76
N GLU A 247 -16.01 10.59 15.63
CA GLU A 247 -17.07 10.18 14.69
C GLU A 247 -18.02 9.14 15.27
N VAL A 248 -17.50 8.22 16.09
CA VAL A 248 -18.29 7.24 16.85
C VAL A 248 -18.95 7.90 18.06
N GLU A 249 -18.67 9.17 18.33
CA GLU A 249 -19.21 9.98 19.44
C GLU A 249 -18.93 9.39 20.83
N SER A 250 -17.80 8.69 20.98
CA SER A 250 -17.42 8.06 22.24
C SER A 250 -16.47 8.95 23.05
N LEU A 251 -17.02 9.61 24.07
CA LEU A 251 -16.24 10.41 25.01
C LEU A 251 -15.16 9.59 25.73
N ASP A 252 -15.47 8.36 26.12
CA ASP A 252 -14.54 7.48 26.84
C ASP A 252 -13.36 7.06 25.96
N LEU A 253 -13.63 6.77 24.68
CA LEU A 253 -12.59 6.42 23.73
C LEU A 253 -11.69 7.63 23.42
N VAL A 254 -12.27 8.83 23.27
CA VAL A 254 -11.50 10.08 23.14
C VAL A 254 -10.63 10.32 24.37
N LYS A 255 -11.15 10.13 25.59
CA LYS A 255 -10.36 10.26 26.83
C LYS A 255 -9.19 9.28 26.84
N ALA A 256 -9.46 7.99 26.62
CA ALA A 256 -8.46 6.93 26.64
C ALA A 256 -7.34 7.17 25.60
N LEU A 257 -7.69 7.67 24.42
CA LEU A 257 -6.73 8.06 23.40
C LEU A 257 -5.87 9.25 23.84
N LEU A 258 -6.47 10.33 24.35
CA LEU A 258 -5.72 11.52 24.77
C LEU A 258 -4.78 11.26 25.95
N GLU A 259 -5.06 10.26 26.78
CA GLU A 259 -4.18 9.81 27.86
C GLU A 259 -2.89 9.15 27.36
N ARG A 260 -2.83 8.72 26.09
CA ARG A 260 -1.66 8.03 25.51
C ARG A 260 -0.44 8.92 25.27
N GLY A 261 -0.51 10.25 25.42
CA GLY A 261 0.62 11.19 25.31
C GLY A 261 1.31 11.30 23.95
N GLU A 262 1.15 10.31 23.07
CA GLU A 262 1.76 10.20 21.75
C GLU A 262 0.86 10.74 20.62
N ILE A 263 -0.41 11.01 20.92
CA ILE A 263 -1.39 11.48 19.93
C ILE A 263 -1.22 12.96 19.68
N ASP A 264 -1.16 13.32 18.40
CA ASP A 264 -1.28 14.71 17.97
C ASP A 264 -2.76 15.10 17.92
N ILE A 265 -3.21 15.92 18.88
CA ILE A 265 -4.61 16.31 19.02
C ILE A 265 -5.14 17.13 17.82
N ASP A 266 -4.23 17.81 17.11
CA ASP A 266 -4.53 18.69 15.99
C ASP A 266 -4.31 18.02 14.62
N ASP A 267 -4.07 16.71 14.63
CA ASP A 267 -3.95 15.94 13.40
C ASP A 267 -5.26 15.95 12.63
N ALA A 268 -5.16 15.99 11.31
CA ALA A 268 -6.30 16.20 10.42
C ALA A 268 -6.36 15.13 9.32
N ASP A 269 -7.59 14.78 8.93
CA ASP A 269 -7.87 13.85 7.82
C ASP A 269 -7.65 14.50 6.44
N ASN A 270 -7.88 13.73 5.37
CA ASN A 270 -7.74 14.18 3.97
C ASN A 270 -8.60 15.40 3.59
N GLU A 271 -9.58 15.78 4.40
CA GLU A 271 -10.45 16.93 4.19
C GLU A 271 -10.05 18.12 5.08
N GLY A 272 -9.06 17.93 5.97
CA GLY A 272 -8.62 18.95 6.92
C GLY A 272 -9.40 18.94 8.24
N ASN A 273 -10.25 17.93 8.48
CA ASN A 273 -10.99 17.80 9.72
C ASN A 273 -10.08 17.26 10.81
N THR A 274 -9.92 18.03 11.90
CA THR A 274 -9.38 17.52 13.16
C THR A 274 -10.48 16.84 13.99
N ALA A 275 -10.11 16.15 15.07
CA ALA A 275 -11.10 15.59 15.99
C ALA A 275 -12.04 16.68 16.56
N LEU A 276 -11.54 17.91 16.76
CA LEU A 276 -12.36 19.04 17.21
C LEU A 276 -13.36 19.48 16.13
N VAL A 277 -12.93 19.55 14.86
CA VAL A 277 -13.83 19.87 13.74
C VAL A 277 -14.96 18.83 13.65
N VAL A 278 -14.64 17.55 13.78
CA VAL A 278 -15.64 16.47 13.77
C VAL A 278 -16.60 16.59 14.95
N ALA A 279 -16.09 16.78 16.17
CA ALA A 279 -16.93 16.94 17.36
C ALA A 279 -17.89 18.14 17.24
N VAL A 280 -17.41 19.26 16.69
CA VAL A 280 -18.23 20.44 16.43
C VAL A 280 -19.27 20.16 15.33
N THR A 281 -18.88 19.46 14.27
CA THR A 281 -19.78 19.07 13.16
C THR A 281 -20.89 18.14 13.63
N ASN A 282 -20.62 17.25 14.60
CA ASN A 282 -21.63 16.37 15.18
C ASN A 282 -22.40 17.04 16.34
N ASN A 283 -22.18 18.33 16.59
CA ASN A 283 -22.77 19.07 17.74
C ASN A 283 -22.51 18.39 19.10
N ASN A 284 -21.38 17.70 19.24
CA ASN A 284 -21.00 17.00 20.46
C ASN A 284 -20.21 17.92 21.39
N CYS A 285 -20.93 18.67 22.23
CA CYS A 285 -20.34 19.64 23.16
C CYS A 285 -19.35 19.01 24.15
N SER A 286 -19.62 17.79 24.64
CA SER A 286 -18.78 17.13 25.64
C SER A 286 -17.41 16.75 25.09
N ILE A 287 -17.38 16.18 23.88
CA ILE A 287 -16.12 15.85 23.20
C ILE A 287 -15.39 17.13 22.80
N ALA A 288 -16.10 18.12 22.26
CA ALA A 288 -15.50 19.41 21.89
C ALA A 288 -14.87 20.13 23.11
N GLU A 289 -15.54 20.10 24.26
CA GLU A 289 -15.02 20.69 25.50
C GLU A 289 -13.76 19.97 25.97
N LEU A 290 -13.81 18.63 26.02
CA LEU A 290 -12.65 17.82 26.40
C LEU A 290 -11.44 18.08 25.48
N LEU A 291 -11.64 18.14 24.16
CA LEU A 291 -10.57 18.40 23.21
C LEU A 291 -9.96 19.80 23.44
N CYS A 292 -10.80 20.82 23.63
CA CYS A 292 -10.34 22.17 23.96
C CYS A 292 -9.59 22.23 25.31
N GLU A 293 -10.08 21.53 26.34
CA GLU A 293 -9.41 21.43 27.64
C GLU A 293 -8.03 20.77 27.54
N LYS A 294 -7.89 19.80 26.63
CA LYS A 294 -6.64 19.11 26.33
C LYS A 294 -5.74 19.87 25.35
N GLY A 295 -6.12 21.09 24.97
CA GLY A 295 -5.29 22.00 24.19
C GLY A 295 -5.45 21.89 22.67
N ALA A 296 -6.56 21.31 22.18
CA ALA A 296 -6.87 21.33 20.75
C ALA A 296 -6.94 22.77 20.25
N ARG A 297 -6.31 23.02 19.11
CA ARG A 297 -6.34 24.32 18.45
C ARG A 297 -7.74 24.65 17.97
N THR A 298 -8.17 25.87 18.25
CA THR A 298 -9.49 26.39 17.85
C THR A 298 -9.43 27.30 16.61
N ASP A 299 -8.26 27.44 16.01
CA ASP A 299 -8.01 28.11 14.73
C ASP A 299 -7.86 27.09 13.59
N VAL A 300 -8.69 26.05 13.63
CA VAL A 300 -8.72 24.96 12.65
C VAL A 300 -10.09 24.91 12.00
N GLY A 301 -10.14 24.87 10.66
CA GLY A 301 -11.40 24.93 9.93
C GLY A 301 -12.25 26.17 10.27
N ASN A 302 -13.57 26.06 10.12
CA ASN A 302 -14.51 27.16 10.36
C ASN A 302 -15.51 26.81 11.48
N LEU A 303 -14.97 26.57 12.69
CA LEU A 303 -15.73 26.04 13.83
C LEU A 303 -16.94 26.89 14.22
N ILE A 304 -16.77 28.23 14.23
CA ILE A 304 -17.85 29.16 14.62
C ILE A 304 -18.99 29.14 13.59
N ASP A 305 -18.68 29.16 12.29
CA ASP A 305 -19.72 29.13 11.26
C ASP A 305 -20.45 27.78 11.24
N ILE A 306 -19.75 26.66 11.50
CA ILE A 306 -20.39 25.34 11.64
C ILE A 306 -21.40 25.38 12.79
N ALA A 307 -21.00 25.86 13.96
CA ALA A 307 -21.89 25.98 15.12
C ALA A 307 -23.09 26.91 14.86
N ASP A 308 -22.88 28.02 14.15
CA ASP A 308 -23.95 28.96 13.77
C ASP A 308 -24.96 28.33 12.80
N ARG A 309 -24.49 27.63 11.75
CA ARG A 309 -25.35 26.94 10.78
C ARG A 309 -26.22 25.87 11.45
N GLN A 310 -25.69 25.20 12.46
CA GLN A 310 -26.40 24.19 13.25
C GLN A 310 -27.32 24.80 14.32
N ARG A 311 -27.30 26.12 14.52
CA ARG A 311 -27.98 26.82 15.62
C ARG A 311 -27.55 26.30 17.01
N ALA A 312 -26.31 25.81 17.12
CA ALA A 312 -25.74 25.22 18.33
C ALA A 312 -25.18 26.31 19.28
N SER A 313 -26.07 27.04 19.95
CA SER A 313 -25.67 28.19 20.79
C SER A 313 -24.72 27.84 21.94
N ASN A 314 -24.86 26.66 22.56
CA ASN A 314 -23.97 26.19 23.63
C ASN A 314 -22.57 25.89 23.10
N LEU A 315 -22.49 25.22 21.94
CA LEU A 315 -21.23 24.91 21.27
C LEU A 315 -20.50 26.18 20.83
N LYS A 316 -21.22 27.17 20.30
CA LYS A 316 -20.64 28.48 19.97
C LYS A 316 -20.06 29.17 21.21
N LYS A 317 -20.81 29.20 22.32
CA LYS A 317 -20.32 29.79 23.59
C LYS A 317 -19.06 29.08 24.08
N LEU A 318 -19.03 27.76 23.98
CA LEU A 318 -17.85 26.94 24.32
C LEU A 318 -16.65 27.31 23.44
N LEU A 319 -16.83 27.36 22.12
CA LEU A 319 -15.76 27.73 21.19
C LEU A 319 -15.22 29.14 21.44
N LEU A 320 -16.11 30.10 21.75
CA LEU A 320 -15.71 31.46 22.12
C LEU A 320 -14.97 31.51 23.47
N LYS A 321 -15.38 30.70 24.46
CA LYS A 321 -14.67 30.52 25.74
C LYS A 321 -13.22 30.10 25.51
N TYR A 322 -12.99 29.22 24.52
CA TYR A 322 -11.65 28.76 24.11
C TYR A 322 -11.01 29.61 23.00
N LYS A 323 -11.51 30.83 22.73
CA LYS A 323 -10.94 31.81 21.79
C LYS A 323 -10.86 31.33 20.34
N ALA A 324 -11.81 30.53 19.89
CA ALA A 324 -11.95 30.18 18.48
C ALA A 324 -12.05 31.42 17.60
N LYS A 325 -11.32 31.42 16.49
CA LYS A 325 -11.29 32.51 15.51
C LYS A 325 -11.73 32.01 14.14
N TYR A 326 -12.23 32.93 13.33
CA TYR A 326 -12.47 32.67 11.92
C TYR A 326 -11.11 32.49 11.21
N VAL A 327 -10.96 31.37 10.50
CA VAL A 327 -9.79 31.11 9.64
C VAL A 327 -10.23 31.23 8.19
N PRO A 328 -9.74 32.24 7.44
CA PRO A 328 -10.06 32.36 6.03
C PRO A 328 -9.48 31.18 5.25
N LYS A 329 -10.25 30.67 4.28
CA LYS A 329 -9.74 29.68 3.33
C LYS A 329 -8.56 30.27 2.56
N PRO A 330 -7.52 29.47 2.26
CA PRO A 330 -6.44 29.92 1.40
C PRO A 330 -6.99 30.35 0.03
N PRO A 331 -6.35 31.34 -0.64
CA PRO A 331 -6.73 31.77 -1.98
C PRO A 331 -6.79 30.59 -2.95
N THR A 332 -7.84 30.50 -3.77
CA THR A 332 -8.08 29.38 -4.69
C THR A 332 -7.30 29.47 -6.01
N ASP A 333 -6.47 30.51 -6.17
CA ASP A 333 -5.74 30.84 -7.40
C ASP A 333 -4.31 30.26 -7.45
N TRP A 334 -3.88 29.57 -6.38
CA TRP A 334 -2.58 28.90 -6.39
C TRP A 334 -2.60 27.68 -7.33
N GLU A 335 -1.64 27.65 -8.25
CA GLU A 335 -1.50 26.58 -9.23
C GLU A 335 -0.09 25.96 -9.12
N PRO A 336 0.01 24.63 -8.87
CA PRO A 336 1.30 23.98 -8.83
C PRO A 336 1.92 23.93 -10.23
N THR A 337 3.24 24.04 -10.22
CA THR A 337 4.12 23.89 -11.38
C THR A 337 4.23 22.43 -11.82
N SER A 338 4.28 21.48 -10.87
CA SER A 338 4.30 20.05 -11.17
C SER A 338 3.08 19.64 -12.02
N LYS A 339 3.31 18.79 -13.02
CA LYS A 339 2.25 18.19 -13.83
C LYS A 339 1.82 16.86 -13.24
N HIS A 340 2.78 16.03 -12.85
CA HIS A 340 2.54 14.70 -12.29
C HIS A 340 1.87 14.75 -10.92
N TRP A 341 2.28 15.68 -10.04
CA TRP A 341 1.76 15.78 -8.68
C TRP A 341 0.65 16.82 -8.49
N ARG A 342 0.22 17.49 -9.57
CA ARG A 342 -0.71 18.63 -9.58
C ARG A 342 -1.90 18.45 -8.64
N ASP A 343 -2.68 17.40 -8.83
CA ASP A 343 -3.94 17.20 -8.09
C ASP A 343 -3.69 16.96 -6.60
N ARG A 344 -2.65 16.21 -6.27
CA ARG A 344 -2.28 15.93 -4.87
C ARG A 344 -1.78 17.20 -4.19
N LEU A 345 -0.97 18.01 -4.88
CA LEU A 345 -0.46 19.26 -4.35
C LEU A 345 -1.56 20.31 -4.14
N LYS A 346 -2.50 20.46 -5.09
CA LYS A 346 -3.69 21.31 -4.91
C LYS A 346 -4.47 20.90 -3.67
N LYS A 347 -4.74 19.60 -3.52
CA LYS A 347 -5.42 19.10 -2.34
C LYS A 347 -4.64 19.39 -1.06
N LEU A 348 -3.32 19.20 -1.05
CA LEU A 348 -2.48 19.54 0.11
C LEU A 348 -2.48 21.05 0.42
N TYR A 349 -2.51 21.89 -0.60
CA TYR A 349 -2.57 23.35 -0.47
C TYR A 349 -3.89 23.81 0.16
N GLU A 350 -5.02 23.23 -0.24
CA GLU A 350 -6.35 23.60 0.26
C GLU A 350 -6.64 23.14 1.69
N ILE A 351 -6.21 21.92 2.06
CA ILE A 351 -6.55 21.35 3.37
C ILE A 351 -5.81 22.04 4.51
N TYR A 352 -6.44 22.16 5.67
CA TYR A 352 -5.73 22.62 6.86
C TYR A 352 -4.68 21.58 7.29
N ARG A 353 -3.46 22.03 7.57
CA ARG A 353 -2.42 21.24 8.23
C ARG A 353 -1.63 22.09 9.22
N PRO A 354 -1.24 21.54 10.38
CA PRO A 354 -0.28 22.20 11.24
C PRO A 354 1.02 22.48 10.49
N MET A 355 1.47 23.72 10.55
CA MET A 355 2.76 24.11 9.95
C MET A 355 3.91 23.68 10.86
N ILE A 356 4.95 23.09 10.26
CA ILE A 356 6.23 22.81 10.90
C ILE A 356 7.20 23.87 10.43
N GLY A 357 7.34 24.97 11.18
CA GLY A 357 8.05 26.15 10.67
C GLY A 357 7.37 26.69 9.42
N LYS A 358 8.04 26.63 8.26
CA LYS A 358 7.44 26.98 6.95
C LYS A 358 6.89 25.77 6.18
N LEU A 359 7.07 24.56 6.69
CA LEU A 359 6.70 23.33 6.01
C LEU A 359 5.26 22.92 6.30
N LYS A 360 4.50 22.67 5.24
CA LYS A 360 3.20 22.01 5.24
C LYS A 360 3.33 20.64 4.60
N ILE A 361 3.04 19.58 5.35
CA ILE A 361 3.13 18.19 4.87
C ILE A 361 1.99 17.36 5.42
N PHE A 362 1.79 16.19 4.81
CA PHE A 362 0.93 15.18 5.36
C PHE A 362 1.51 13.78 5.16
N GLN A 363 1.88 13.13 6.27
CA GLN A 363 2.45 11.78 6.31
C GLN A 363 1.38 10.71 6.10
N TYR A 364 0.77 10.72 4.92
CA TYR A 364 -0.30 9.81 4.54
C TYR A 364 0.00 9.18 3.18
N ILE A 365 -0.43 7.93 2.98
CA ILE A 365 -0.04 7.12 1.81
C ILE A 365 -0.40 7.80 0.47
N TYR A 366 -1.48 8.57 0.44
CA TYR A 366 -1.87 9.35 -0.74
C TYR A 366 -0.82 10.38 -1.17
N TYR A 367 -0.08 10.95 -0.22
CA TYR A 367 0.98 11.94 -0.48
C TYR A 367 2.38 11.31 -0.47
N LYS A 368 2.50 9.99 -0.29
CA LYS A 368 3.77 9.27 -0.34
C LYS A 368 4.24 9.20 -1.79
N ILE A 369 5.47 9.67 -2.03
CA ILE A 369 6.16 9.61 -3.32
C ILE A 369 6.82 8.24 -3.47
N GLN A 370 7.62 7.85 -2.48
CA GLN A 370 8.31 6.55 -2.46
C GLN A 370 8.66 6.10 -1.05
N LYS A 371 8.82 4.79 -0.86
CA LYS A 371 9.35 4.18 0.36
C LYS A 371 10.86 4.02 0.26
N THR A 372 11.58 4.28 1.35
CA THR A 372 13.02 4.10 1.45
C THR A 372 13.36 3.24 2.66
N SER A 373 14.59 2.77 2.75
CA SER A 373 15.10 2.03 3.92
C SER A 373 15.25 2.90 5.16
N LEU A 374 15.38 4.22 4.99
CA LEU A 374 15.49 5.21 6.06
C LEU A 374 14.16 5.95 6.34
N GLY A 375 13.05 5.51 5.74
CA GLY A 375 11.73 6.10 5.93
C GLY A 375 10.87 6.15 4.66
N SER A 376 10.23 7.28 4.41
CA SER A 376 9.45 7.52 3.20
C SER A 376 9.57 8.97 2.79
N ILE A 377 9.44 9.22 1.50
CA ILE A 377 9.43 10.56 0.91
C ILE A 377 7.98 10.93 0.63
N TYR A 378 7.57 12.13 1.04
CA TYR A 378 6.21 12.65 0.88
C TYR A 378 6.19 13.96 0.11
N LEU A 379 5.05 14.31 -0.49
CA LEU A 379 4.79 15.65 -1.00
C LEU A 379 4.66 16.66 0.15
N GLY A 380 5.19 17.85 -0.07
CA GLY A 380 5.12 18.97 0.86
C GLY A 380 5.11 20.32 0.16
N LEU A 381 4.79 21.35 0.93
CA LEU A 381 4.89 22.76 0.54
C LEU A 381 5.76 23.48 1.57
N TYR A 382 6.86 24.07 1.15
CA TYR A 382 7.71 24.90 2.00
C TYR A 382 7.43 26.37 1.68
N GLY A 383 6.59 27.03 2.48
CA GLY A 383 5.89 28.23 2.02
C GLY A 383 5.01 27.88 0.82
N ASP A 384 5.22 28.57 -0.30
CA ASP A 384 4.50 28.33 -1.56
C ASP A 384 5.29 27.46 -2.55
N THR A 385 6.44 26.90 -2.14
CA THR A 385 7.31 26.07 -2.97
C THR A 385 7.00 24.58 -2.80
N GLU A 386 6.74 23.90 -3.92
CA GLU A 386 6.55 22.45 -3.97
C GLU A 386 7.84 21.71 -3.65
N VAL A 387 7.78 20.76 -2.71
CA VAL A 387 8.96 20.01 -2.27
C VAL A 387 8.62 18.53 -2.07
N ALA A 388 9.64 17.68 -2.25
CA ALA A 388 9.64 16.32 -1.73
C ALA A 388 10.26 16.33 -0.33
N VAL A 389 9.73 15.54 0.60
CA VAL A 389 10.11 15.62 2.03
C VAL A 389 10.47 14.24 2.55
N GLY A 390 11.75 14.07 2.89
CA GLY A 390 12.24 12.92 3.63
C GLY A 390 12.17 13.17 5.13
N ILE A 391 11.74 12.16 5.88
CA ILE A 391 11.50 12.26 7.32
C ILE A 391 12.33 11.20 8.03
N GLY A 392 13.04 11.61 9.07
CA GLY A 392 13.81 10.71 9.91
C GLY A 392 13.91 11.19 11.34
N HIS A 393 14.29 10.29 12.24
CA HIS A 393 14.46 10.62 13.64
C HIS A 393 15.82 11.29 13.87
N GLN A 394 15.88 12.31 14.73
CA GLN A 394 17.12 13.04 14.99
C GLN A 394 18.23 12.17 15.60
N SER A 395 17.86 11.10 16.32
CA SER A 395 18.82 10.16 16.90
C SER A 395 19.19 8.99 15.99
N ASP A 396 18.62 8.90 14.78
CA ASP A 396 18.96 7.85 13.83
C ASP A 396 20.32 8.16 13.18
N ILE A 397 21.29 7.29 13.45
CA ILE A 397 22.68 7.43 13.01
C ILE A 397 22.78 7.33 11.48
N GLU A 398 22.02 6.44 10.85
CA GLU A 398 22.07 6.26 9.40
C GLU A 398 21.38 7.43 8.69
N PHE A 399 20.27 7.93 9.25
CA PHE A 399 19.64 9.15 8.75
C PHE A 399 20.55 10.38 8.90
N ASP A 400 21.27 10.53 10.02
CA ASP A 400 22.22 11.63 10.21
C ASP A 400 23.42 11.54 9.25
N LYS A 401 23.96 10.34 9.01
CA LYS A 401 24.98 10.12 7.97
C LYS A 401 24.48 10.51 6.58
N GLN A 402 23.22 10.16 6.26
CA GLN A 402 22.60 10.52 4.99
C GLN A 402 22.46 12.03 4.85
N LYS A 403 21.96 12.71 5.89
CA LYS A 403 21.82 14.17 5.93
C LYS A 403 23.16 14.87 5.69
N ARG A 404 24.22 14.47 6.42
CA ARG A 404 25.56 15.06 6.26
C ARG A 404 26.13 14.90 4.86
N PHE A 405 25.87 13.77 4.20
CA PHE A 405 26.29 13.58 2.82
C PHE A 405 25.52 14.48 1.85
N LEU A 406 24.19 14.57 2.00
CA LEU A 406 23.37 15.45 1.16
C LEU A 406 23.74 16.93 1.32
N GLU A 407 24.23 17.34 2.49
CA GLU A 407 24.80 18.68 2.72
C GLU A 407 26.11 18.90 1.93
N GLN A 408 26.93 17.86 1.74
CA GLN A 408 28.14 17.92 0.90
C GLN A 408 27.83 18.04 -0.59
N CYS A 409 26.65 17.56 -1.03
CA CYS A 409 26.20 17.64 -2.42
C CYS A 409 25.84 19.07 -2.89
N GLY A 410 25.93 20.08 -2.03
CA GLY A 410 25.51 21.46 -2.33
C GLY A 410 26.10 22.03 -3.64
N SER A 411 27.36 21.70 -3.96
CA SER A 411 28.06 22.16 -5.17
C SER A 411 27.85 21.29 -6.43
N CYS A 412 27.35 20.06 -6.28
CA CYS A 412 27.11 19.12 -7.38
C CYS A 412 25.95 19.59 -8.27
N LYS A 413 25.90 19.33 -9.57
CA LYS A 413 24.76 19.76 -10.41
C LYS A 413 23.70 18.68 -10.53
N HIS A 414 24.11 17.41 -10.50
CA HIS A 414 23.29 16.26 -10.85
C HIS A 414 23.11 15.28 -9.69
N LEU A 415 23.37 15.71 -8.45
CA LEU A 415 23.02 14.97 -7.24
C LEU A 415 21.84 15.65 -6.54
N VAL A 416 20.97 14.85 -5.92
CA VAL A 416 19.88 15.39 -5.09
C VAL A 416 20.45 16.20 -3.93
N LYS A 417 19.85 17.36 -3.65
CA LYS A 417 20.29 18.30 -2.62
C LYS A 417 19.17 18.64 -1.65
N ILE A 418 19.56 18.93 -0.42
CA ILE A 418 18.66 19.53 0.56
C ILE A 418 18.38 20.98 0.12
N PHE A 419 17.12 21.26 -0.17
CA PHE A 419 16.60 22.60 -0.42
C PHE A 419 16.47 23.37 0.90
N GLN A 420 15.82 22.77 1.89
CA GLN A 420 15.59 23.31 3.25
C GLN A 420 15.38 22.16 4.24
N HIS A 421 15.39 22.47 5.54
CA HIS A 421 15.02 21.48 6.55
C HIS A 421 14.29 22.09 7.75
N GLU A 422 13.43 21.30 8.38
CA GLU A 422 12.72 21.67 9.60
C GLU A 422 12.90 20.62 10.70
N LYS A 423 12.65 21.00 11.96
CA LYS A 423 12.70 20.09 13.10
C LYS A 423 11.46 20.26 13.98
N ALA A 424 10.80 19.15 14.30
CA ALA A 424 9.70 19.15 15.25
C ALA A 424 9.52 17.77 15.88
N LYS A 425 9.19 17.73 17.18
CA LYS A 425 8.86 16.51 17.92
C LYS A 425 9.90 15.38 17.77
N GLY A 426 11.20 15.72 17.78
CA GLY A 426 12.31 14.75 17.62
C GLY A 426 12.56 14.27 16.19
N LEU A 427 11.75 14.70 15.23
CA LEU A 427 11.90 14.41 13.81
C LEU A 427 12.61 15.54 13.07
N VAL A 428 13.35 15.15 12.03
CA VAL A 428 14.00 16.04 11.07
C VAL A 428 13.35 15.83 9.71
N TYR A 429 12.94 16.94 9.09
CA TYR A 429 12.28 16.97 7.80
C TYR A 429 13.23 17.58 6.78
N LEU A 430 13.74 16.78 5.85
CA LEU A 430 14.61 17.22 4.77
C LEU A 430 13.78 17.49 3.53
N CYS A 431 13.73 18.75 3.10
CA CYS A 431 13.02 19.16 1.89
C CYS A 431 13.97 19.11 0.70
N PHE A 432 13.51 18.53 -0.40
CA PHE A 432 14.21 18.38 -1.68
C PHE A 432 13.41 19.07 -2.77
N PRO A 433 14.07 19.52 -3.86
CA PRO A 433 13.36 19.87 -5.09
C PRO A 433 12.45 18.72 -5.54
N LEU A 434 11.21 19.05 -5.92
CA LEU A 434 10.26 18.05 -6.40
C LEU A 434 10.62 17.63 -7.84
N TRP A 435 10.48 16.33 -8.13
CA TRP A 435 10.70 15.74 -9.45
C TRP A 435 9.38 15.22 -10.03
N GLU A 436 9.30 15.06 -11.34
CA GLU A 436 8.08 14.57 -12.01
C GLU A 436 8.08 13.05 -12.11
N HIS A 437 9.20 12.45 -12.50
CA HIS A 437 9.33 11.03 -12.78
C HIS A 437 10.69 10.51 -12.34
N ASN A 438 10.82 9.21 -12.12
CA ASN A 438 12.12 8.55 -12.24
C ASN A 438 12.38 8.12 -13.70
N LEU A 439 13.63 7.77 -14.03
CA LEU A 439 14.00 7.40 -15.40
C LEU A 439 13.25 6.17 -15.92
N GLU A 440 12.87 5.23 -15.05
CA GLU A 440 12.10 4.05 -15.47
C GLU A 440 10.70 4.44 -15.97
N GLU A 441 10.00 5.28 -15.22
CA GLU A 441 8.69 5.82 -15.57
C GLU A 441 8.76 6.68 -16.85
N TYR A 442 9.76 7.56 -16.93
CA TYR A 442 9.93 8.47 -18.06
C TYR A 442 10.20 7.73 -19.38
N VAL A 443 11.00 6.67 -19.34
CA VAL A 443 11.35 5.88 -20.52
C VAL A 443 10.19 5.03 -21.03
N GLN A 444 9.26 4.62 -20.14
CA GLN A 444 8.08 3.82 -20.52
C GLN A 444 6.99 4.64 -21.23
N ALA A 445 6.94 5.95 -20.98
CA ALA A 445 6.02 6.88 -21.64
C ALA A 445 6.78 8.13 -22.14
N PRO A 446 7.72 7.96 -23.10
CA PRO A 446 8.57 9.06 -23.53
C PRO A 446 7.75 10.08 -24.32
N GLU A 447 7.97 11.36 -24.05
CA GLU A 447 7.50 12.42 -24.94
C GLU A 447 8.17 12.28 -26.32
N ASP A 448 7.48 12.70 -27.39
CA ASP A 448 8.01 12.62 -28.75
C ASP A 448 9.38 13.32 -28.83
N GLY A 449 10.40 12.60 -29.31
CA GLY A 449 11.76 13.14 -29.47
C GLY A 449 12.70 13.02 -28.27
N MET A 450 12.50 12.05 -27.38
CA MET A 450 13.40 11.74 -26.25
C MET A 450 14.91 11.82 -26.58
N ASP A 451 15.62 12.76 -25.96
CA ASP A 451 17.06 12.97 -26.12
C ASP A 451 17.87 11.96 -25.27
N CYS A 452 18.08 10.77 -25.83
CA CYS A 452 18.86 9.72 -25.18
C CYS A 452 20.29 10.16 -24.84
N LYS A 453 20.92 11.00 -25.68
CA LYS A 453 22.30 11.47 -25.49
C LYS A 453 22.39 12.45 -24.33
N GLY A 454 21.49 13.42 -24.26
CA GLY A 454 21.40 14.38 -23.16
C GLY A 454 21.13 13.68 -21.82
N ILE A 455 20.19 12.75 -21.79
CA ILE A 455 19.86 11.94 -20.61
C ILE A 455 21.09 11.17 -20.12
N LEU A 456 21.73 10.39 -21.00
CA LEU A 456 22.91 9.62 -20.63
C LEU A 456 24.07 10.51 -20.20
N LYS A 457 24.23 11.69 -20.82
CA LYS A 457 25.26 12.64 -20.43
C LYS A 457 25.07 13.12 -18.99
N MET A 458 23.85 13.50 -18.61
CA MET A 458 23.55 13.90 -17.23
C MET A 458 23.72 12.75 -16.23
N ILE A 459 23.35 11.52 -16.62
CA ILE A 459 23.59 10.31 -15.80
C ILE A 459 25.08 10.12 -15.52
N PHE A 460 25.93 10.23 -16.54
CA PHE A 460 27.38 10.08 -16.38
C PHE A 460 27.97 11.20 -15.53
N GLN A 461 27.49 12.43 -15.70
CA GLN A 461 27.88 13.57 -14.88
C GLN A 461 27.49 13.35 -13.41
N ALA A 462 26.30 12.85 -13.13
CA ALA A 462 25.85 12.54 -11.77
C ALA A 462 26.74 11.50 -11.07
N VAL A 463 27.03 10.38 -11.74
CA VAL A 463 27.92 9.35 -11.17
C VAL A 463 29.36 9.88 -11.03
N GLY A 464 29.83 10.68 -11.98
CA GLY A 464 31.13 11.34 -11.91
C GLY A 464 31.28 12.30 -10.74
N GLU A 465 30.24 13.10 -10.45
CA GLU A 465 30.18 13.97 -9.27
C GLU A 465 30.22 13.14 -7.97
N LEU A 466 29.47 12.05 -7.89
CA LEU A 466 29.49 11.14 -6.74
C LEU A 466 30.88 10.52 -6.51
N HIS A 467 31.52 10.04 -7.57
CA HIS A 467 32.87 9.48 -7.50
C HIS A 467 33.90 10.53 -7.09
N SER A 468 33.74 11.78 -7.52
CA SER A 468 34.59 12.91 -7.14
C SER A 468 34.46 13.27 -5.65
N LEU A 469 33.30 13.01 -5.04
CA LEU A 469 33.10 13.07 -3.59
C LEU A 469 33.67 11.84 -2.85
N GLY A 470 34.26 10.87 -3.58
CA GLY A 470 34.90 9.69 -3.00
C GLY A 470 33.97 8.50 -2.77
N PHE A 471 32.75 8.52 -3.31
CA PHE A 471 31.74 7.48 -3.10
C PHE A 471 31.37 6.75 -4.39
N ALA A 472 31.05 5.46 -4.27
CA ALA A 472 30.44 4.65 -5.32
C ALA A 472 29.01 4.29 -4.91
N HIS A 473 28.06 4.33 -5.86
CA HIS A 473 26.63 4.16 -5.60
C HIS A 473 26.23 2.70 -5.34
N GLN A 474 26.81 1.76 -6.09
CA GLN A 474 26.67 0.30 -5.99
C GLN A 474 25.30 -0.29 -6.38
N HIS A 475 24.26 0.54 -6.51
CA HIS A 475 22.90 0.11 -6.86
C HIS A 475 22.30 1.02 -7.94
N LEU A 476 23.11 1.40 -8.93
CA LEU A 476 22.61 2.21 -10.04
C LEU A 476 21.51 1.42 -10.77
N HIS A 477 20.35 2.04 -10.87
CA HIS A 477 19.13 1.51 -11.47
C HIS A 477 18.35 2.68 -12.08
N PRO A 478 17.56 2.51 -13.15
CA PRO A 478 16.77 3.60 -13.72
C PRO A 478 15.93 4.35 -12.67
N SER A 479 15.30 3.64 -11.74
CA SER A 479 14.52 4.25 -10.65
C SER A 479 15.31 5.17 -9.69
N LYS A 480 16.64 5.18 -9.74
CA LYS A 480 17.52 6.04 -8.91
C LYS A 480 17.85 7.39 -9.55
N PHE A 481 17.41 7.63 -10.77
CA PHE A 481 17.59 8.89 -11.48
C PHE A 481 16.25 9.62 -11.56
N LEU A 482 16.18 10.76 -10.89
CA LEU A 482 14.97 11.60 -10.78
C LEU A 482 15.02 12.70 -11.84
N ILE A 483 13.90 12.95 -12.50
CA ILE A 483 13.77 13.91 -13.60
C ILE A 483 12.84 15.05 -13.16
N ASP A 484 13.33 16.29 -13.19
CA ASP A 484 12.51 17.47 -12.90
C ASP A 484 11.69 17.94 -14.11
N LEU A 485 10.84 18.95 -13.90
CA LEU A 485 9.98 19.54 -14.92
C LEU A 485 10.75 20.11 -16.14
N ASN A 486 12.03 20.46 -15.96
CA ASN A 486 12.89 20.99 -17.03
C ASN A 486 13.69 19.88 -17.73
N GLY A 487 13.51 18.61 -17.33
CA GLY A 487 14.24 17.47 -17.86
C GLY A 487 15.64 17.28 -17.25
N ASN A 488 16.02 18.00 -16.18
CA ASN A 488 17.29 17.75 -15.53
C ASN A 488 17.24 16.45 -14.73
N ILE A 489 18.35 15.71 -14.74
CA ILE A 489 18.51 14.45 -14.02
C ILE A 489 19.32 14.64 -12.74
N TYR A 490 18.81 14.05 -11.66
CA TYR A 490 19.46 13.99 -10.36
C TYR A 490 19.58 12.53 -9.88
N LEU A 491 20.77 12.12 -9.46
CA LEU A 491 20.99 10.84 -8.80
C LEU A 491 20.61 10.94 -7.31
N GLU A 492 19.68 10.08 -6.90
CA GLU A 492 19.30 9.92 -5.49
C GLU A 492 20.12 8.83 -4.78
N ASP A 493 20.30 8.98 -3.46
CA ASP A 493 20.82 7.92 -2.57
C ASP A 493 20.10 7.97 -1.22
N PHE A 494 18.76 8.05 -1.22
CA PHE A 494 18.01 8.17 0.05
C PHE A 494 18.15 6.95 0.97
N ASP A 495 18.68 5.83 0.46
CA ASP A 495 18.91 4.60 1.22
C ASP A 495 20.28 4.51 1.88
N ASN A 496 21.15 5.51 1.71
CA ASN A 496 22.51 5.54 2.25
C ASN A 496 23.33 4.26 1.90
N ARG A 497 23.16 3.72 0.69
CA ARG A 497 23.78 2.44 0.29
C ARG A 497 25.15 2.60 -0.34
N ARG A 498 25.56 3.86 -0.59
CA ARG A 498 26.88 4.20 -1.13
C ARG A 498 28.03 3.63 -0.31
N LYS A 499 29.18 3.46 -0.95
CA LYS A 499 30.42 2.96 -0.33
C LYS A 499 31.59 3.87 -0.63
N LEU A 500 32.47 4.07 0.36
CA LEU A 500 33.70 4.83 0.19
C LEU A 500 34.65 4.10 -0.78
N ILE A 501 35.17 4.83 -1.78
CA ILE A 501 36.03 4.30 -2.85
C ILE A 501 37.46 4.03 -2.36
N GLU A 502 37.92 4.66 -1.28
CA GLU A 502 39.32 4.65 -0.82
C GLU A 502 39.98 3.24 -0.88
N GLY A 503 40.91 3.07 -1.83
CA GLY A 503 41.65 1.82 -2.08
C GLY A 503 40.85 0.66 -2.73
N LYS A 504 39.56 0.86 -3.06
CA LYS A 504 38.62 -0.17 -3.52
C LYS A 504 38.15 0.04 -4.96
N LYS A 505 39.08 -0.05 -5.92
CA LYS A 505 38.80 0.11 -7.37
C LYS A 505 37.63 -0.73 -7.89
N LYS A 506 37.41 -1.93 -7.32
CA LYS A 506 36.29 -2.83 -7.66
C LYS A 506 34.91 -2.19 -7.49
N LEU A 507 34.75 -1.23 -6.58
CA LEU A 507 33.47 -0.54 -6.37
C LEU A 507 33.13 0.35 -7.58
N VAL A 508 34.11 1.08 -8.10
CA VAL A 508 33.95 1.90 -9.32
C VAL A 508 33.60 1.01 -10.50
N SER A 509 34.26 -0.14 -10.67
CA SER A 509 33.97 -1.09 -11.76
C SER A 509 32.51 -1.57 -11.74
N LYS A 510 31.92 -1.79 -10.56
CA LYS A 510 30.50 -2.17 -10.45
C LYS A 510 29.56 -1.05 -10.93
N ASP A 511 29.86 0.19 -10.57
CA ASP A 511 29.07 1.34 -11.05
C ASP A 511 29.18 1.48 -12.57
N LEU A 512 30.37 1.28 -13.15
CA LEU A 512 30.59 1.31 -14.61
C LEU A 512 29.83 0.18 -15.33
N GLU A 513 29.77 -1.01 -14.74
CA GLU A 513 29.00 -2.14 -15.28
C GLU A 513 27.48 -1.88 -15.22
N ALA A 514 27.02 -1.15 -14.20
CA ALA A 514 25.63 -0.72 -14.14
C ALA A 514 25.33 0.42 -15.14
N LEU A 515 26.28 1.35 -15.34
CA LEU A 515 26.20 2.38 -16.37
C LEU A 515 26.14 1.80 -17.78
N SER A 516 26.88 0.74 -18.07
CA SER A 516 26.82 0.09 -19.39
C SER A 516 25.44 -0.49 -19.66
N ARG A 517 24.78 -1.08 -18.65
CA ARG A 517 23.38 -1.51 -18.75
C ARG A 517 22.41 -0.34 -18.88
N LEU A 518 22.65 0.77 -18.18
CA LEU A 518 21.84 1.99 -18.32
C LEU A 518 21.88 2.58 -19.73
N VAL A 519 23.05 2.56 -20.38
CA VAL A 519 23.18 2.95 -21.80
C VAL A 519 22.25 2.09 -22.66
N LEU A 520 22.30 0.77 -22.51
CA LEU A 520 21.42 -0.14 -23.26
C LEU A 520 19.94 0.12 -22.97
N TYR A 521 19.58 0.29 -21.70
CA TYR A 521 18.20 0.52 -21.27
C TYR A 521 17.60 1.80 -21.88
N VAL A 522 18.34 2.92 -21.82
CA VAL A 522 17.88 4.21 -22.35
C VAL A 522 17.80 4.18 -23.87
N VAL A 523 18.81 3.68 -24.57
CA VAL A 523 18.81 3.62 -26.04
C VAL A 523 17.74 2.66 -26.57
N ALA A 524 17.49 1.55 -25.86
CA ALA A 524 16.39 0.63 -26.17
C ALA A 524 15.01 1.15 -25.75
N LYS A 525 14.93 2.36 -25.16
CA LYS A 525 13.69 2.98 -24.68
C LYS A 525 12.89 2.05 -23.75
N GLY A 526 13.58 1.36 -22.85
CA GLY A 526 12.93 0.53 -21.82
C GLY A 526 12.09 -0.63 -22.35
N LYS A 527 12.32 -1.11 -23.59
CA LYS A 527 11.61 -2.24 -24.20
C LYS A 527 11.57 -3.52 -23.34
N LYS A 528 12.54 -3.69 -22.44
CA LYS A 528 12.60 -4.79 -21.48
C LYS A 528 12.93 -4.26 -20.08
N PRO A 529 12.57 -5.01 -19.03
CA PRO A 529 13.04 -4.75 -17.67
C PRO A 529 14.55 -4.61 -17.62
N PHE A 530 15.05 -3.71 -16.76
CA PHE A 530 16.46 -3.35 -16.67
C PHE A 530 17.37 -4.56 -16.44
N GLU A 531 16.93 -5.56 -15.68
CA GLU A 531 17.68 -6.79 -15.39
C GLU A 531 17.83 -7.71 -16.60
N LYS A 532 16.98 -7.56 -17.61
CA LYS A 532 16.88 -8.43 -18.79
C LYS A 532 17.39 -7.78 -20.06
N ILE A 533 17.82 -6.51 -20.00
CA ILE A 533 18.27 -5.77 -21.17
C ILE A 533 19.65 -6.26 -21.64
N SER A 534 19.83 -6.33 -22.95
CA SER A 534 21.06 -6.76 -23.59
C SER A 534 21.34 -5.95 -24.85
N THR A 535 22.54 -6.13 -25.43
CA THR A 535 22.92 -5.48 -26.69
C THR A 535 21.98 -5.84 -27.86
N LYS A 536 21.28 -6.98 -27.79
CA LYS A 536 20.33 -7.44 -28.83
C LYS A 536 19.03 -6.64 -28.85
N ASP A 537 18.75 -5.89 -27.79
CA ASP A 537 17.50 -5.14 -27.63
C ASP A 537 17.59 -3.72 -28.19
N VAL A 538 18.81 -3.28 -28.53
CA VAL A 538 19.07 -2.01 -29.21
C VAL A 538 18.68 -2.14 -30.67
N ASP A 539 17.91 -1.17 -31.18
CA ASP A 539 17.48 -1.17 -32.59
C ASP A 539 18.68 -0.97 -33.52
N ALA A 540 18.96 -1.96 -34.37
CA ALA A 540 20.06 -1.93 -35.34
C ALA A 540 19.88 -0.82 -36.41
N ASN A 541 18.67 -0.31 -36.59
CA ASN A 541 18.41 0.83 -37.47
C ASN A 541 18.54 2.18 -36.75
N SER A 542 18.79 2.18 -35.44
CA SER A 542 19.03 3.41 -34.69
C SER A 542 20.32 4.06 -35.20
N PRO A 543 20.32 5.37 -35.44
CA PRO A 543 21.49 6.05 -35.95
C PRO A 543 22.63 6.08 -34.90
N ASP A 544 22.35 5.77 -33.63
CA ASP A 544 23.33 5.74 -32.55
C ASP A 544 23.72 4.30 -32.12
N TYR A 545 23.35 3.28 -32.91
CA TYR A 545 23.57 1.87 -32.58
C TYR A 545 25.06 1.53 -32.39
N GLU A 546 25.90 1.87 -33.37
CA GLU A 546 27.34 1.54 -33.32
C GLU A 546 28.04 2.26 -32.18
N GLU A 547 27.79 3.57 -32.01
CA GLU A 547 28.39 4.36 -30.95
C GLU A 547 27.92 3.95 -29.55
N ALA A 548 26.67 3.49 -29.40
CA ALA A 548 26.15 2.97 -28.13
C ALA A 548 26.84 1.66 -27.75
N LEU A 549 27.01 0.74 -28.71
CA LEU A 549 27.70 -0.53 -28.45
C LEU A 549 29.19 -0.33 -28.16
N ASP A 550 29.84 0.62 -28.84
CA ASP A 550 31.23 0.99 -28.57
C ASP A 550 31.41 1.61 -27.18
N LEU A 551 30.49 2.48 -26.76
CA LEU A 551 30.49 3.03 -25.41
C LEU A 551 30.34 1.93 -24.34
N VAL A 552 29.41 0.99 -24.55
CA VAL A 552 29.18 -0.15 -23.65
C VAL A 552 30.42 -1.04 -23.55
N LYS A 553 31.09 -1.34 -24.68
CA LYS A 553 32.35 -2.10 -24.69
C LYS A 553 33.46 -1.35 -23.96
N SER A 554 33.58 -0.05 -24.19
CA SER A 554 34.56 0.80 -23.52
C SER A 554 34.38 0.70 -22.00
N LEU A 555 33.17 0.94 -21.49
CA LEU A 555 32.85 0.84 -20.06
C LEU A 555 33.23 -0.51 -19.44
N ALA A 556 33.06 -1.61 -20.17
CA ALA A 556 33.40 -2.96 -19.70
C ALA A 556 34.91 -3.25 -19.66
N LEU A 557 35.72 -2.55 -20.47
CA LEU A 557 37.16 -2.79 -20.61
C LEU A 557 38.03 -1.96 -19.65
N HIS A 558 37.45 -1.03 -18.89
CA HIS A 558 38.25 -0.06 -18.14
C HIS A 558 38.75 -0.54 -16.77
N ASN A 559 40.02 -0.21 -16.50
CA ASN A 559 40.63 -0.35 -15.17
C ASN A 559 40.98 0.98 -14.48
N GLU A 560 41.21 2.12 -15.17
CA GLU A 560 41.81 3.30 -14.49
C GLU A 560 41.46 4.71 -15.03
N GLN A 561 40.54 4.88 -15.99
CA GLN A 561 40.16 6.22 -16.48
C GLN A 561 38.93 6.77 -15.76
N GLY A 562 38.97 8.05 -15.37
CA GLY A 562 37.85 8.74 -14.74
C GLY A 562 36.65 8.92 -15.69
N LEU A 563 35.45 8.99 -15.11
CA LEU A 563 34.16 9.09 -15.83
C LEU A 563 34.11 10.24 -16.85
N GLU A 564 34.88 11.31 -16.61
CA GLU A 564 34.97 12.50 -17.48
C GLU A 564 35.43 12.19 -18.91
N ASN A 565 36.21 11.11 -19.12
CA ASN A 565 36.66 10.72 -20.45
C ASN A 565 35.53 10.13 -21.30
N PHE A 566 34.56 9.43 -20.69
CA PHE A 566 33.45 8.87 -21.44
C PHE A 566 32.46 9.90 -21.94
N ILE A 567 32.32 11.04 -21.25
CA ILE A 567 31.44 12.13 -21.71
C ILE A 567 31.96 12.73 -23.05
N LYS A 568 33.24 12.52 -23.38
CA LYS A 568 33.85 12.94 -24.64
C LYS A 568 33.73 11.88 -25.74
N HIS A 569 33.17 10.71 -25.45
CA HIS A 569 32.98 9.61 -26.40
C HIS A 569 32.13 10.04 -27.60
N PRO A 570 32.40 9.53 -28.82
CA PRO A 570 31.64 9.89 -30.04
C PRO A 570 30.12 9.77 -29.92
N PHE A 571 29.64 8.84 -29.09
CA PHE A 571 28.22 8.70 -28.75
C PHE A 571 27.56 10.04 -28.36
N PHE A 572 28.27 10.89 -27.60
CA PHE A 572 27.74 12.17 -27.10
C PHE A 572 27.91 13.35 -28.06
N TRP A 573 28.46 13.14 -29.26
CA TRP A 573 28.60 14.22 -30.24
C TRP A 573 27.26 14.51 -30.92
N SER A 574 26.94 15.81 -31.06
CA SER A 574 25.81 16.27 -31.85
C SER A 574 26.08 15.94 -33.33
N LYS A 575 25.12 15.28 -33.99
CA LYS A 575 25.18 15.11 -35.45
C LYS A 575 24.96 16.48 -36.07
N GLN A 576 26.00 17.03 -36.69
CA GLN A 576 25.91 18.25 -37.49
C GLN A 576 24.99 18.05 -38.69
#